data_AF-A0A7U7YEK9-F1
#
_entry.id   AF-A0A7U7YEK9-F1
#
_cell.length_a   1.000
_cell.length_b   1.000
_cell.length_c   1.000
_cell.angle_alpha   90.00
_cell.angle_beta   90.00
_cell.angle_gamma   90.00
#
_symmetry.space_group_name_H-M   'P 1'
#
loop_
_entity.id
_entity.type
_entity.pdbx_description
1 polymer ?
#
loop_
_entity_poly.entity_id
_entity_poly.type
_entity_poly.pdbx_seq_one_letter_code
_entity_poly.pdbx_strand_id
1 'polypeptide(L)' 'MINWYEKVKDYFLGGYYTEADVNKFVALKKITRSQADEIIAMKEAKAE' A
#
# COMPACT_ATOMS: atom_id res chain seq x y z
N MET A 1 -9.31 -16.11 3.37
CA MET A 1 -8.47 -15.18 4.15
C MET A 1 -8.24 -13.94 3.29
N ILE A 2 -8.46 -12.72 3.78
CA ILE A 2 -8.25 -11.51 2.96
C ILE A 2 -6.75 -11.23 2.82
N ASN A 3 -6.26 -11.09 1.59
CA ASN A 3 -4.90 -10.64 1.32
C ASN A 3 -4.85 -9.10 1.37
N TRP A 4 -4.48 -8.56 2.52
CA TRP A 4 -4.43 -7.12 2.74
C TRP A 4 -3.38 -6.44 1.87
N TYR A 5 -2.27 -7.10 1.56
CA TYR A 5 -1.24 -6.55 0.70
C TYR A 5 -1.80 -6.22 -0.69
N GLU A 6 -2.42 -7.18 -1.36
CA GLU A 6 -2.98 -6.97 -2.69
C GLU A 6 -4.10 -5.93 -2.70
N LYS A 7 -4.93 -5.92 -1.66
CA LYS A 7 -6.02 -4.95 -1.52
C LYS A 7 -5.49 -3.53 -1.33
N VAL A 8 -4.51 -3.33 -0.45
CA VAL A 8 -3.92 -2.00 -0.22
C VAL A 8 -3.16 -1.53 -1.46
N LYS A 9 -2.42 -2.43 -2.12
CA LYS A 9 -1.71 -2.15 -3.38
C LYS A 9 -2.66 -1.67 -4.47
N ASP A 10 -3.73 -2.42 -4.75
CA ASP A 10 -4.68 -2.10 -5.81
C ASP A 10 -5.34 -0.73 -5.59
N TYR A 11 -5.78 -0.47 -4.36
CA TYR A 11 -6.41 0.81 -4.00
C TYR A 11 -5.41 1.97 -4.04
N PHE A 12 -4.17 1.77 -3.59
CA PHE A 12 -3.14 2.81 -3.63
C PHE A 12 -2.72 3.16 -5.06
N LEU A 13 -2.51 2.15 -5.90
CA LEU A 13 -2.20 2.32 -7.33
C LEU A 13 -3.39 2.87 -8.11
N GLY A 14 -4.62 2.58 -7.69
CA GLY A 14 -5.85 3.15 -8.24
C GLY A 14 -6.13 4.58 -7.77
N GLY A 15 -5.30 5.17 -6.89
CA GLY A 15 -5.47 6.53 -6.39
C GLY A 15 -6.51 6.68 -5.27
N TYR A 16 -7.07 5.59 -4.76
CA TYR A 16 -8.02 5.58 -3.64
C TYR A 16 -7.36 5.76 -2.28
N TYR A 17 -6.08 5.39 -2.17
CA TYR A 17 -5.28 5.54 -0.95
C TYR A 17 -4.09 6.46 -1.15
N THR A 18 -3.75 7.17 -0.07
CA THR A 18 -2.52 7.94 0.06
C THR A 18 -1.46 7.13 0.82
N GLU A 19 -0.21 7.60 0.84
CA GLU A 19 0.86 6.96 1.62
C GLU A 19 0.52 6.93 3.12
N ALA A 20 -0.21 7.93 3.61
CA ALA A 20 -0.72 7.95 4.97
C ALA A 20 -1.72 6.81 5.22
N ASP A 21 -2.57 6.48 4.25
CA ASP A 21 -3.50 5.34 4.36
C ASP A 21 -2.75 4.01 4.32
N VAL A 22 -1.76 3.85 3.44
CA VAL A 22 -0.88 2.66 3.43
C VAL A 22 -0.21 2.46 4.80
N ASN A 23 0.31 3.53 5.39
CA ASN A 23 0.90 3.49 6.74
C ASN A 23 -0.11 3.13 7.85
N LYS A 24 -1.39 3.48 7.73
CA LYS A 24 -2.42 3.02 8.68
C LYS A 24 -2.56 1.50 8.65
N PHE A 25 -2.45 0.86 7.49
CA PHE A 25 -2.51 -0.61 7.40
C PHE A 25 -1.30 -1.30 8.06
N VAL A 26 -0.15 -0.63 8.12
CA VAL A 26 1.01 -1.07 8.92
C VAL A 26 0.69 -1.02 10.41
N ALA A 27 0.15 0.11 10.90
CA ALA A 27 -0.22 0.28 12.30
C ALA A 27 -1.30 -0.74 12.75
N LEU A 28 -2.23 -1.07 11.86
CA LEU A 28 -3.27 -2.09 12.07
C LEU A 28 -2.76 -3.53 11.91
N LYS A 29 -1.45 -3.72 11.69
CA LYS A 29 -0.80 -5.02 11.45
C LYS A 29 -1.47 -5.83 10.34
N LYS A 30 -2.01 -5.16 9.33
CA LYS A 30 -2.62 -5.79 8.14
C LYS A 30 -1.56 -6.10 7.09
N ILE A 31 -0.54 -5.25 7.01
CA ILE A 31 0.65 -5.41 6.18
C ILE A 31 1.90 -5.08 7.01
N THR A 32 3.07 -5.50 6.55
CA THR A 32 4.36 -5.12 7.16
C THR A 32 4.85 -3.77 6.65
N ARG A 33 5.82 -3.18 7.35
CA ARG A 33 6.51 -1.96 6.90
C ARG A 33 7.13 -2.16 5.51
N SER A 34 7.79 -3.29 5.27
CA SER A 34 8.38 -3.62 3.96
C SER A 34 7.34 -3.68 2.85
N GLN A 35 6.18 -4.30 3.11
CA GLN A 35 5.08 -4.34 2.16
C GLN A 35 4.51 -2.95 1.84
N ALA A 36 4.44 -2.06 2.83
CA ALA A 36 4.04 -0.68 2.61
C ALA A 36 5.06 0.07 1.74
N ASP A 37 6.35 -0.08 2.02
CA ASP A 37 7.44 0.49 1.22
C ASP A 37 7.38 0.04 -0.25
N GLU A 38 7.18 -1.27 -0.49
CA GLU A 38 7.01 -1.81 -1.84
C GLU A 38 5.81 -1.19 -2.58
N ILE A 39 4.68 -1.04 -1.90
CA ILE A 39 3.46 -0.44 -2.48
C ILE A 39 3.71 1.03 -2.86
N ILE A 40 4.39 1.78 -1.99
CA ILE A 40 4.70 3.20 -2.20
C ILE A 40 5.65 3.37 -3.38
N ALA A 41 6.75 2.61 -3.40
CA ALA A 41 7.74 2.64 -4.47
C ALA A 41 7.15 2.27 -5.85
N MET A 42 6.18 1.35 -5.89
CA MET A 42 5.51 0.98 -7.15
C MET A 42 4.72 2.13 -7.79
N LYS A 43 4.20 3.07 -7.00
CA LYS A 43 3.46 4.23 -7.54
C LYS A 43 4.40 5.28 -8.10
N GLU A 44 5.53 5.51 -7.45
CA GLU A 44 6.58 6.41 -7.94
C GLU A 44 7.14 5.91 -9.28
N ALA A 45 7.40 4.59 -9.39
CA ALA A 45 7.88 3.97 -10.62
C ALA A 45 6.87 4.02 -11.80
N LYS A 46 5.59 4.30 -11.55
CA LYS A 46 4.54 4.36 -12.58
C LYS A 46 4.22 5.79 -13.03
N ALA A 47 4.78 6.79 -12.34
CA ALA A 47 4.59 8.21 -12.63
C ALA A 47 5.70 8.78 -13.54
N GLU A 48 6.65 7.95 -13.97
CA GLU A 48 7.73 8.27 -14.93
C GLU A 48 7.40 7.81 -16.36
#